data_AF-A0A1Q4FSN5-F1
#
_entry.id   AF-A0A1Q4FSN5-F1
#
_cell.length_a   1.000
_cell.length_b   1.000
_cell.length_c   1.000
_cell.angle_alpha   90.00
_cell.angle_beta   90.00
_cell.angle_gamma   90.00
#
_symmetry.space_group_name_H-M   'P 1'
#
loop_
_entity.id
_entity.type
_entity.pdbx_description
1 polymer ?
#
loop_
_entity_poly.entity_id
_entity_poly.type
_entity_poly.pdbx_seq_one_letter_code
_entity_poly.pdbx_strand_id
1 'polypeptide(L)'
;MSHLLLWLAAAVAPAGILHPAPGAARAFVRVEVDEQGVIQSMHFREGTGERLQAILRERVQSWRFDPATAGGRPARAQTTITIDLKAGADGQSLEIAAISAGVAMSYVSVPQYVPGPKKMQGNVVLRCRVTADGRCHDISVEQATAPEKLQKSAMKSLADWRFETEVVSGVAVESWVLIPFCFSLHPVGEPVPECRAGEARAVAGTDPPRLKLRDPLAQR
;
A
#
# COMPACT_ATOMS: atom_id res chain seq x y z
N MET A 1 -19.80 34.44 -24.12
CA MET A 1 -18.74 33.44 -24.34
C MET A 1 -18.72 32.54 -23.12
N SER A 2 -19.31 31.34 -23.23
CA SER A 2 -19.47 30.39 -22.12
C SER A 2 -18.12 29.82 -21.70
N HIS A 3 -17.74 30.01 -20.43
CA HIS A 3 -16.68 29.23 -19.82
C HIS A 3 -17.30 27.96 -19.24
N LEU A 4 -17.04 26.83 -19.89
CA LEU A 4 -17.33 25.50 -19.37
C LEU A 4 -16.44 25.27 -18.14
N LEU A 5 -17.05 25.25 -16.96
CA LEU A 5 -16.45 24.73 -15.73
C LEU A 5 -16.46 23.20 -15.80
N LEU A 6 -15.35 22.61 -16.23
CA LEU A 6 -15.07 21.19 -16.04
C LEU A 6 -14.56 20.99 -14.61
N TRP A 7 -15.46 20.57 -13.72
CA TRP A 7 -15.08 19.94 -12.46
C TRP A 7 -14.45 18.59 -12.80
N LEU A 8 -13.12 18.49 -12.72
CA LEU A 8 -12.46 17.19 -12.62
C LEU A 8 -12.60 16.72 -11.17
N ALA A 9 -13.56 15.82 -10.96
CA ALA A 9 -13.65 15.06 -9.73
C ALA A 9 -12.31 14.35 -9.52
N ALA A 10 -11.59 14.73 -8.47
CA ALA A 10 -10.48 13.93 -7.97
C ALA A 10 -11.06 12.58 -7.54
N ALA A 11 -10.92 11.57 -8.38
CA ALA A 11 -11.15 10.20 -7.97
C ALA A 11 -10.06 9.87 -6.95
N VAL A 12 -10.42 9.94 -5.67
CA VAL A 12 -9.65 9.30 -4.60
C VAL A 12 -9.60 7.82 -4.97
N ALA A 13 -8.47 7.36 -5.48
CA ALA A 13 -8.29 5.94 -5.77
C ALA A 13 -8.44 5.15 -4.46
N PRO A 14 -9.21 4.05 -4.44
CA PRO A 14 -9.33 3.24 -3.24
C PRO A 14 -7.97 2.61 -2.93
N ALA A 15 -7.38 3.01 -1.80
CA ALA A 15 -6.28 2.28 -1.19
C ALA A 15 -6.81 0.89 -0.82
N GLY A 16 -6.60 -0.12 -1.68
CA GLY A 16 -7.21 -1.43 -1.41
C GLY A 16 -6.84 -2.56 -2.35
N ILE A 17 -5.99 -2.33 -3.34
CA ILE A 17 -5.58 -3.40 -4.25
C ILE A 17 -4.36 -4.07 -3.63
N LEU A 18 -4.50 -5.19 -2.90
CA LEU A 18 -3.34 -5.93 -2.40
C LEU A 18 -2.60 -6.69 -3.53
N HIS A 19 -3.26 -6.93 -4.67
CA HIS A 19 -2.69 -7.59 -5.85
C HIS A 19 -2.95 -6.78 -7.12
N PRO A 20 -1.93 -6.43 -7.91
CA PRO A 20 -2.17 -5.80 -9.21
C PRO A 20 -3.10 -6.66 -10.07
N ALA A 21 -4.02 -6.01 -10.78
CA ALA A 21 -4.81 -6.66 -11.83
C ALA A 21 -3.89 -7.37 -12.85
N PRO A 22 -4.38 -8.36 -13.62
CA PRO A 22 -3.59 -8.94 -14.71
C PRO A 22 -3.08 -7.84 -15.65
N GLY A 23 -1.76 -7.72 -15.82
CA GLY A 23 -1.13 -6.63 -16.59
C GLY A 23 -0.83 -5.34 -15.80
N ALA A 24 -1.12 -5.30 -14.50
CA ALA A 24 -0.67 -4.24 -13.61
C ALA A 24 0.67 -4.59 -12.96
N ALA A 25 1.54 -3.60 -12.82
CA ALA A 25 2.84 -3.73 -12.19
C ALA A 25 2.85 -2.92 -10.89
N ARG A 26 3.60 -3.39 -9.89
CA ARG A 26 3.81 -2.66 -8.64
C ARG A 26 5.29 -2.45 -8.42
N ALA A 27 5.68 -1.19 -8.21
CA ALA A 27 7.03 -0.83 -7.82
C ALA A 27 7.07 -0.40 -6.36
N PHE A 28 8.16 -0.76 -5.68
CA PHE A 28 8.43 -0.38 -4.30
C PHE A 28 9.76 0.38 -4.31
N VAL A 29 9.72 1.63 -3.85
CA VAL A 29 10.88 2.52 -3.85
C VAL A 29 11.10 3.01 -2.44
N ARG A 30 12.16 2.54 -1.79
CA ARG A 30 12.56 3.07 -0.49
C ARG A 30 13.30 4.38 -0.72
N VAL A 31 12.79 5.45 -0.11
CA VAL A 31 13.36 6.79 -0.25
C VAL A 31 13.82 7.30 1.09
N GLU A 32 14.85 8.14 1.05
CA GLU A 32 15.28 8.96 2.16
C GLU A 32 14.89 10.41 1.88
N VAL A 33 14.17 11.01 2.82
CA VAL A 33 13.65 12.37 2.74
C VAL A 33 14.30 13.20 3.83
N ASP A 34 14.81 14.37 3.47
CA ASP A 34 15.41 15.31 4.43
C ASP A 34 14.37 16.13 5.21
N GLU A 35 14.85 17.01 6.08
CA GLU A 35 14.06 17.92 6.90
C GLU A 35 13.26 18.95 6.08
N GLN A 36 13.57 19.13 4.80
CA GLN A 36 12.85 20.00 3.87
C GLN A 36 11.79 19.25 3.04
N GLY A 37 11.70 17.92 3.20
CA GLY A 37 10.77 17.10 2.42
C GLY A 37 11.30 16.74 1.03
N VAL A 38 12.61 16.89 0.79
CA VAL A 38 13.25 16.55 -0.49
C VAL A 38 13.83 15.14 -0.43
N ILE A 39 13.63 14.37 -1.49
CA ILE A 39 14.21 13.03 -1.62
C ILE A 39 15.71 13.16 -1.91
N GLN A 40 16.53 12.60 -1.03
CA GLN A 40 18.00 12.62 -1.13
C GLN A 40 18.55 11.34 -1.74
N SER A 41 17.91 10.20 -1.47
CA SER A 41 18.28 8.91 -2.03
C SER A 41 17.04 8.06 -2.30
N MET A 42 17.14 7.15 -3.28
CA MET A 42 16.08 6.19 -3.59
C MET A 42 16.66 4.85 -3.98
N HIS A 43 16.03 3.78 -3.54
CA HIS A 43 16.40 2.40 -3.81
C HIS A 43 15.17 1.63 -4.26
N PHE A 44 15.21 1.10 -5.48
CA PHE A 44 14.15 0.21 -5.96
C PHE A 44 14.35 -1.17 -5.34
N ARG A 45 13.24 -1.79 -4.93
CA ARG A 45 13.29 -3.17 -4.43
C ARG A 45 13.78 -4.12 -5.52
N GLU A 46 14.53 -5.13 -5.12
CA GLU A 46 15.01 -6.19 -6.00
C GLU A 46 13.86 -6.81 -6.82
N GLY A 47 14.16 -7.16 -8.07
CA GLY A 47 13.16 -7.65 -9.03
C GLY A 47 12.40 -6.56 -9.78
N THR A 48 12.58 -5.27 -9.44
CA THR A 48 12.07 -4.17 -10.27
C THR A 48 12.91 -4.05 -11.54
N GLY A 49 12.33 -4.28 -12.71
CA GLY A 49 13.09 -4.24 -13.98
C GLY A 49 13.68 -2.87 -14.31
N GLU A 50 14.91 -2.86 -14.86
CA GLU A 50 15.69 -1.65 -15.15
C GLU A 50 14.93 -0.57 -15.94
N ARG A 51 14.19 -0.96 -16.98
CA ARG A 51 13.38 -0.02 -17.77
C ARG A 51 12.35 0.70 -16.90
N LEU A 52 11.70 -0.02 -16.00
CA LEU A 52 10.70 0.56 -15.10
C LEU A 52 11.37 1.47 -14.06
N GLN A 53 12.52 1.05 -13.51
CA GLN A 53 13.30 1.88 -12.59
C GLN A 53 13.70 3.21 -13.24
N ALA A 54 14.20 3.19 -14.47
CA ALA A 54 14.60 4.39 -15.20
C ALA A 54 13.42 5.37 -15.38
N ILE A 55 12.26 4.87 -15.79
CA ILE A 55 11.04 5.68 -15.96
C ILE A 55 10.57 6.28 -14.63
N LEU A 56 10.57 5.48 -13.56
CA LEU A 56 10.08 5.93 -12.27
C LEU A 56 11.07 6.86 -11.57
N ARG A 57 12.38 6.66 -11.72
CA ARG A 57 13.42 7.49 -11.08
C ARG A 57 13.26 8.97 -11.41
N GLU A 58 13.09 9.29 -12.69
CA GLU A 58 12.90 10.66 -13.16
C GLU A 58 11.68 11.34 -12.54
N ARG A 59 10.62 10.58 -12.27
CA ARG A 59 9.40 11.10 -11.65
C ARG A 59 9.49 11.17 -10.13
N VAL A 60 10.00 10.11 -9.51
CA VAL A 60 10.07 10.02 -8.05
C VAL A 60 11.00 11.10 -7.50
N GLN A 61 12.13 11.41 -8.15
CA GLN A 61 13.09 12.40 -7.65
C GLN A 61 12.53 13.84 -7.59
N SER A 62 11.53 14.17 -8.41
CA SER A 62 10.90 15.49 -8.38
C SER A 62 9.85 15.62 -7.28
N TRP A 63 9.40 14.50 -6.70
CA TRP A 63 8.39 14.53 -5.65
C TRP A 63 8.92 15.14 -4.36
N ARG A 64 8.00 15.75 -3.62
CA ARG A 64 8.22 16.37 -2.33
C ARG A 64 7.25 15.80 -1.31
N PHE A 65 7.71 15.77 -0.08
CA PHE A 65 6.95 15.35 1.09
C PHE A 65 6.69 16.54 1.98
N ASP A 66 5.62 16.48 2.77
CA ASP A 66 5.63 17.16 4.05
C ASP A 66 6.59 16.39 4.97
N PRO A 67 7.60 17.06 5.54
CA PRO A 67 8.63 16.39 6.31
C PRO A 67 8.00 15.70 7.52
N ALA A 68 8.53 14.52 7.85
CA ALA A 68 8.24 13.92 9.16
C ALA A 68 8.74 14.86 10.26
N THR A 69 8.21 14.69 11.46
CA THR A 69 8.66 15.47 12.62
C THR A 69 9.15 14.57 13.74
N ALA A 70 10.14 15.01 14.50
CA ALA A 70 10.57 14.38 15.73
C ALA A 70 10.60 15.46 16.81
N GLY A 71 9.86 15.26 17.90
CA GLY A 71 9.69 16.29 18.94
C GLY A 71 9.14 17.63 18.39
N GLY A 72 8.27 17.56 17.37
CA GLY A 72 7.66 18.75 16.75
C GLY A 72 8.56 19.51 15.77
N ARG A 73 9.78 19.05 15.49
CA ARG A 73 10.69 19.65 14.50
C ARG A 73 10.80 18.76 13.26
N PRO A 74 10.94 19.34 12.05
CA PRO A 74 11.22 18.55 10.85
C PRO A 74 12.44 17.65 11.04
N ALA A 75 12.34 16.42 10.57
CA ALA A 75 13.33 15.39 10.75
C ALA A 75 13.52 14.57 9.47
N ARG A 76 14.77 14.19 9.20
CA ARG A 76 15.09 13.19 8.19
C ARG A 76 14.32 11.91 8.44
N ALA A 77 13.79 11.32 7.38
CA ALA A 77 13.03 10.10 7.45
C ALA A 77 13.23 9.19 6.24
N GLN A 78 12.95 7.91 6.43
CA GLN A 78 12.94 6.91 5.37
C GLN A 78 11.55 6.29 5.29
N THR A 79 11.03 6.13 4.08
CA THR A 79 9.71 5.54 3.83
C THR A 79 9.72 4.77 2.52
N THR A 80 8.79 3.84 2.34
CA THR A 80 8.63 3.13 1.07
C THR A 80 7.46 3.70 0.30
N ILE A 81 7.74 4.17 -0.91
CA ILE A 81 6.74 4.55 -1.89
C ILE A 81 6.30 3.30 -2.64
N THR A 82 5.01 3.01 -2.60
CA THR A 82 4.38 1.97 -3.43
C THR A 82 3.66 2.63 -4.60
N ILE A 83 4.02 2.24 -5.82
CA ILE A 83 3.46 2.77 -7.07
C ILE A 83 2.77 1.63 -7.80
N ASP A 84 1.46 1.75 -7.95
CA ASP A 84 0.64 0.86 -8.75
C ASP A 84 0.54 1.40 -10.16
N LEU A 85 0.83 0.53 -11.12
CA LEU A 85 0.87 0.84 -12.53
C LEU A 85 -0.11 -0.06 -13.26
N LYS A 86 -0.81 0.50 -14.22
CA LYS A 86 -1.62 -0.25 -15.17
C LYS A 86 -1.14 0.06 -16.59
N ALA A 87 -1.39 -0.86 -17.52
CA ALA A 87 -1.22 -0.55 -18.94
C ALA A 87 -2.16 0.60 -19.32
N GLY A 88 -1.64 1.56 -20.08
CA GLY A 88 -2.46 2.61 -20.68
C GLY A 88 -3.34 2.08 -21.80
N ALA A 89 -4.33 2.86 -22.20
CA ALA A 89 -5.31 2.45 -23.21
C ALA A 89 -4.68 2.13 -24.59
N ASP A 90 -3.50 2.66 -24.87
CA ASP A 90 -2.72 2.41 -26.09
C ASP A 90 -1.94 1.09 -26.07
N GLY A 91 -1.95 0.36 -24.95
CA GLY A 91 -1.22 -0.89 -24.74
C GLY A 91 0.31 -0.74 -24.73
N GLN A 92 0.82 0.49 -24.80
CA GLN A 92 2.25 0.79 -24.96
C GLN A 92 2.78 1.71 -23.84
N SER A 93 1.87 2.41 -23.16
CA SER A 93 2.18 3.28 -22.03
C SER A 93 1.88 2.59 -20.69
N LEU A 94 2.49 3.13 -19.63
CA LEU A 94 2.16 2.79 -18.25
C LEU A 94 1.54 4.01 -17.59
N GLU A 95 0.37 3.82 -17.00
CA GLU A 95 -0.34 4.83 -16.22
C GLU A 95 -0.19 4.52 -14.74
N ILE A 96 -0.01 5.56 -13.93
CA ILE A 96 -0.03 5.45 -12.47
C ILE A 96 -1.49 5.27 -12.05
N ALA A 97 -1.82 4.12 -11.48
CA ALA A 97 -3.14 3.80 -10.94
C ALA A 97 -3.30 4.30 -9.50
N ALA A 98 -2.27 4.14 -8.68
CA ALA A 98 -2.25 4.62 -7.30
C ALA A 98 -0.81 4.85 -6.82
N ILE A 99 -0.65 5.78 -5.88
CA ILE A 99 0.61 6.02 -5.18
C ILE A 99 0.31 6.09 -3.69
N SER A 100 1.15 5.45 -2.89
CA SER A 100 1.13 5.58 -1.44
C SER A 100 2.56 5.60 -0.90
N ALA A 101 2.74 6.19 0.28
CA ALA A 101 3.99 6.12 1.03
C ALA A 101 3.69 5.62 2.44
N GLY A 102 4.61 4.83 3.00
CA GLY A 102 4.52 4.33 4.35
C GLY A 102 5.15 2.94 4.49
N VAL A 103 4.54 2.15 5.36
CA VAL A 103 4.91 0.76 5.60
C VAL A 103 4.75 -0.08 4.32
N ALA A 104 5.77 -0.87 3.97
CA ALA A 104 5.70 -1.82 2.87
C ALA A 104 5.76 -3.27 3.35
N MET A 105 5.07 -4.17 2.66
CA MET A 105 5.16 -5.60 2.93
C MET A 105 6.48 -6.15 2.38
N SER A 106 7.29 -6.78 3.24
CA SER A 106 8.55 -7.43 2.86
C SER A 106 8.42 -8.94 2.80
N TYR A 107 7.53 -9.53 3.61
CA TYR A 107 7.19 -10.95 3.56
C TYR A 107 5.70 -11.16 3.79
N VAL A 108 5.10 -11.97 2.94
CA VAL A 108 3.66 -12.29 2.96
C VAL A 108 3.50 -13.80 3.06
N SER A 109 2.73 -14.23 4.07
CA SER A 109 2.25 -15.60 4.19
C SER A 109 0.80 -15.68 3.67
N VAL A 110 0.49 -16.69 2.87
CA VAL A 110 -0.87 -16.87 2.35
C VAL A 110 -1.71 -17.64 3.37
N PRO A 111 -2.90 -17.13 3.76
CA PRO A 111 -3.75 -17.85 4.70
C PRO A 111 -4.15 -19.21 4.15
N GLN A 112 -4.10 -20.23 5.01
CA GLN A 112 -4.58 -21.55 4.65
C GLN A 112 -6.10 -21.53 4.50
N TYR A 113 -6.62 -22.03 3.38
CA TYR A 113 -8.05 -22.25 3.26
C TYR A 113 -8.46 -23.39 4.19
N VAL A 114 -9.36 -23.11 5.14
CA VAL A 114 -9.81 -24.12 6.12
C VAL A 114 -11.17 -24.65 5.71
N PRO A 115 -11.31 -25.93 5.30
CA PRO A 115 -12.59 -26.49 4.87
C PRO A 115 -13.65 -26.43 5.97
N GLY A 116 -14.91 -26.27 5.56
CA GLY A 116 -16.08 -26.29 6.44
C GLY A 116 -17.18 -27.20 5.86
N PRO A 117 -18.28 -27.42 6.61
CA PRO A 117 -19.40 -28.25 6.15
C PRO A 117 -20.09 -27.67 4.91
N LYS A 118 -19.93 -26.36 4.67
CA LYS A 118 -20.33 -25.67 3.44
C LYS A 118 -19.10 -25.02 2.81
N LYS A 119 -19.15 -24.83 1.50
CA LYS A 119 -18.20 -23.99 0.74
C LYS A 119 -18.19 -22.57 1.33
N MET A 120 -17.07 -22.16 1.94
CA MET A 120 -16.92 -20.84 2.59
C MET A 120 -16.13 -19.89 1.70
N GLN A 121 -16.55 -18.64 1.65
CA GLN A 121 -15.92 -17.55 0.89
C GLN A 121 -16.26 -16.21 1.56
N GLY A 122 -15.59 -15.15 1.15
CA GLY A 122 -15.86 -13.79 1.60
C GLY A 122 -14.58 -13.00 1.86
N ASN A 123 -14.77 -11.73 2.27
CA ASN A 123 -13.69 -10.78 2.49
C ASN A 123 -13.51 -10.52 3.99
N VAL A 124 -12.28 -10.22 4.40
CA VAL A 124 -11.97 -9.72 5.75
C VAL A 124 -10.90 -8.64 5.64
N VAL A 125 -11.13 -7.52 6.29
CA VAL A 125 -10.14 -6.45 6.48
C VAL A 125 -9.65 -6.57 7.91
N LEU A 126 -8.35 -6.86 8.06
CA LEU A 126 -7.70 -6.92 9.36
C LEU A 126 -6.99 -5.61 9.64
N ARG A 127 -7.08 -5.14 10.88
CA ARG A 127 -6.24 -4.07 11.41
C ARG A 127 -5.10 -4.68 12.20
N CYS A 128 -3.91 -4.15 12.04
CA CYS A 128 -2.72 -4.58 12.77
C CYS A 128 -1.86 -3.37 13.13
N ARG A 129 -1.23 -3.41 14.31
CA ARG A 129 -0.13 -2.52 14.68
C ARG A 129 1.18 -3.14 14.23
N VAL A 130 1.82 -2.52 13.26
CA VAL A 130 3.18 -2.85 12.84
C VAL A 130 4.14 -2.23 13.85
N THR A 131 4.86 -3.08 14.57
CA THR A 131 5.88 -2.69 15.55
C THR A 131 7.17 -2.23 14.85
N ALA A 132 8.07 -1.58 15.59
CA ALA A 132 9.34 -1.07 15.06
C ALA A 132 10.27 -2.15 14.46
N ASP A 133 10.07 -3.43 14.81
CA ASP A 133 10.77 -4.58 14.23
C ASP A 133 10.08 -5.15 12.98
N GLY A 134 9.01 -4.50 12.50
CA GLY A 134 8.30 -4.86 11.28
C GLY A 134 7.35 -6.05 11.45
N ARG A 135 6.94 -6.40 12.68
CA ARG A 135 5.98 -7.48 12.93
C ARG A 135 4.58 -6.95 13.18
N CYS A 136 3.59 -7.81 12.99
CA CYS A 136 2.21 -7.50 13.31
C CYS A 136 1.85 -7.88 14.74
N HIS A 137 1.32 -6.91 15.49
CA HIS A 137 0.71 -7.06 16.81
C HIS A 137 -0.71 -6.48 16.82
N ASP A 138 -1.46 -6.75 17.90
CA ASP A 138 -2.82 -6.24 18.12
C ASP A 138 -3.75 -6.44 16.93
N ILE A 139 -3.69 -7.63 16.33
CA ILE A 139 -4.47 -7.97 15.13
C ILE A 139 -5.94 -8.07 15.50
N SER A 140 -6.78 -7.29 14.81
CA SER A 140 -8.23 -7.30 14.97
C SER A 140 -8.95 -7.30 13.63
N VAL A 141 -10.22 -7.71 13.63
CA VAL A 141 -11.09 -7.63 12.46
C VAL A 141 -11.72 -6.25 12.43
N GLU A 142 -11.47 -5.49 11.37
CA GLU A 142 -12.10 -4.19 11.13
C GLU A 142 -13.46 -4.37 10.45
N GLN A 143 -13.50 -5.18 9.39
CA GLN A 143 -14.71 -5.48 8.62
C GLN A 143 -14.64 -6.90 8.05
N ALA A 144 -15.75 -7.62 8.00
CA ALA A 144 -15.76 -8.95 7.39
C ALA A 144 -17.13 -9.38 6.84
N THR A 145 -17.09 -10.04 5.68
CA THR A 145 -18.17 -10.89 5.17
C THR A 145 -17.78 -12.38 5.22
N ALA A 146 -16.49 -12.68 5.35
CA ALA A 146 -15.98 -14.04 5.49
C ALA A 146 -16.45 -14.67 6.82
N PRO A 147 -16.76 -15.98 6.87
CA PRO A 147 -17.02 -16.68 8.13
C PRO A 147 -15.84 -16.62 9.11
N GLU A 148 -16.12 -16.68 10.41
CA GLU A 148 -15.13 -16.57 11.49
C GLU A 148 -13.93 -17.52 11.33
N LYS A 149 -14.16 -18.73 10.80
CA LYS A 149 -13.09 -19.71 10.54
C LYS A 149 -12.04 -19.19 9.54
N LEU A 150 -12.48 -18.49 8.50
CA LEU A 150 -11.59 -17.88 7.50
C LEU A 150 -10.94 -16.61 8.04
N GLN A 151 -11.66 -15.82 8.84
CA GLN A 151 -11.09 -14.66 9.54
C GLN A 151 -9.92 -15.09 10.45
N LYS A 152 -10.10 -16.13 11.27
CA LYS A 152 -9.03 -16.70 12.13
C LYS A 152 -7.83 -17.19 11.32
N SER A 153 -8.06 -17.78 10.15
CA SER A 153 -6.97 -18.18 9.25
C SER A 153 -6.19 -16.96 8.73
N ALA A 154 -6.89 -15.90 8.31
CA ALA A 154 -6.26 -14.65 7.88
C ALA A 154 -5.45 -14.02 9.02
N MET A 155 -5.99 -13.97 10.24
CA MET A 155 -5.29 -13.44 11.42
C MET A 155 -4.02 -14.22 11.74
N LYS A 156 -4.10 -15.55 11.71
CA LYS A 156 -2.93 -16.42 11.91
C LYS A 156 -1.85 -16.16 10.85
N SER A 157 -2.26 -16.03 9.59
CA SER A 157 -1.35 -15.72 8.51
C SER A 157 -0.67 -14.36 8.69
N LEU A 158 -1.45 -13.33 9.04
CA LEU A 158 -0.95 -11.96 9.21
C LEU A 158 0.07 -11.83 10.34
N ALA A 159 -0.02 -12.66 11.39
CA ALA A 159 0.98 -12.70 12.46
C ALA A 159 2.39 -13.11 11.95
N ASP A 160 2.45 -13.89 10.87
CA ASP A 160 3.71 -14.32 10.25
C ASP A 160 4.24 -13.33 9.22
N TRP A 161 3.48 -12.28 8.86
CA TRP A 161 3.93 -11.29 7.89
C TRP A 161 5.06 -10.43 8.44
N ARG A 162 5.87 -9.89 7.52
CA ARG A 162 6.89 -8.89 7.86
C ARG A 162 6.71 -7.66 7.00
N PHE A 163 7.02 -6.54 7.64
CA PHE A 163 6.87 -5.21 7.10
C PHE A 163 8.18 -4.45 7.21
N GLU A 164 8.37 -3.54 6.28
CA GLU A 164 9.42 -2.55 6.27
C GLU A 164 8.80 -1.24 6.77
N THR A 165 9.20 -0.82 7.98
CA THR A 165 8.63 0.36 8.66
C THR A 165 9.26 1.65 8.17
N GLU A 166 8.56 2.75 8.43
CA GLU A 166 9.16 4.07 8.33
C GLU A 166 10.20 4.26 9.43
N VAL A 167 11.20 5.09 9.14
CA VAL A 167 12.25 5.47 10.08
C VAL A 167 12.27 6.98 10.16
N VAL A 168 12.19 7.56 11.36
CA VAL A 168 12.25 9.02 11.58
C VAL A 168 13.37 9.31 12.57
N SER A 169 14.28 10.23 12.21
CA SER A 169 15.49 10.51 13.01
C SER A 169 16.29 9.25 13.38
N GLY A 170 16.36 8.28 12.46
CA GLY A 170 17.06 7.01 12.67
C GLY A 170 16.31 5.99 13.55
N VAL A 171 15.10 6.30 14.01
CA VAL A 171 14.28 5.41 14.84
C VAL A 171 13.12 4.86 14.02
N ALA A 172 12.98 3.53 13.97
CA ALA A 172 11.83 2.88 13.36
C ALA A 172 10.55 3.24 14.14
N VAL A 173 9.53 3.72 13.42
CA VAL A 173 8.26 4.15 14.00
C VAL A 173 7.18 3.10 13.75
N GLU A 174 6.39 2.84 14.79
CA GLU A 174 5.23 1.95 14.70
C GLU A 174 4.12 2.56 13.85
N SER A 175 3.28 1.71 13.24
CA SER A 175 2.15 2.19 12.44
C SER A 175 0.97 1.24 12.47
N TRP A 176 -0.24 1.79 12.40
CA TRP A 176 -1.43 0.99 12.15
C TRP A 176 -1.68 0.80 10.65
N VAL A 177 -1.92 -0.45 10.23
CA VAL A 177 -2.24 -0.82 8.85
C VAL A 177 -3.55 -1.59 8.76
N LEU A 178 -4.21 -1.47 7.61
CA LEU A 178 -5.39 -2.24 7.24
C LEU A 178 -5.06 -3.16 6.06
N ILE A 179 -5.30 -4.45 6.24
CA ILE A 179 -4.90 -5.50 5.31
C ILE A 179 -6.15 -6.30 4.90
N PRO A 180 -6.65 -6.11 3.67
CA PRO A 180 -7.70 -6.96 3.13
C PRO A 180 -7.19 -8.35 2.72
N PHE A 181 -8.00 -9.36 3.04
CA PHE A 181 -7.92 -10.73 2.55
C PHE A 181 -9.23 -11.11 1.87
N CYS A 182 -9.14 -11.88 0.78
CA CYS A 182 -10.31 -12.39 0.07
C CYS A 182 -10.19 -13.88 -0.11
N PHE A 183 -11.21 -14.59 0.33
CA PHE A 183 -11.35 -16.02 0.15
C PHE A 183 -12.38 -16.25 -0.94
N SER A 184 -11.92 -16.67 -2.11
CA SER A 184 -12.77 -16.94 -3.27
C SER A 184 -12.67 -18.40 -3.68
N LEU A 185 -13.81 -19.06 -3.82
CA LEU A 185 -13.88 -20.38 -4.40
C LEU A 185 -14.07 -20.23 -5.90
N HIS A 186 -13.03 -20.54 -6.67
CA HIS A 186 -13.04 -20.50 -8.12
C HIS A 186 -12.64 -21.88 -8.66
N PRO A 187 -13.17 -22.29 -9.82
CA PRO A 187 -12.68 -23.47 -10.52
C PRO A 187 -11.17 -23.36 -10.77
N VAL A 188 -10.48 -24.50 -10.71
CA VAL A 188 -9.06 -24.55 -11.04
C VAL A 188 -8.88 -24.13 -12.50
N GLY A 189 -8.08 -23.09 -12.74
CA GLY A 189 -7.80 -22.57 -14.09
C GLY A 189 -8.62 -21.35 -14.50
N GLU A 190 -9.58 -20.88 -13.69
CA GLU A 190 -10.30 -19.63 -13.93
C GLU A 190 -9.66 -18.43 -13.20
N PRO A 191 -9.79 -17.20 -13.73
CA PRO A 191 -9.27 -16.00 -13.08
C PRO A 191 -9.90 -15.82 -11.69
N VAL A 192 -9.06 -15.54 -10.69
CA VAL A 192 -9.53 -15.23 -9.33
C VAL A 192 -10.39 -13.97 -9.40
N PRO A 193 -11.64 -13.97 -8.87
CA PRO A 193 -12.45 -12.78 -8.79
C PRO A 193 -11.68 -11.68 -8.05
N GLU A 194 -11.73 -10.45 -8.57
CA GLU A 194 -11.05 -9.32 -7.94
C GLU A 194 -11.44 -9.19 -6.48
N CYS A 195 -10.41 -9.02 -5.65
CA CYS A 195 -10.55 -8.61 -4.26
C CYS A 195 -11.23 -7.25 -4.17
N ARG A 196 -12.57 -7.22 -4.21
CA ARG A 196 -13.36 -6.04 -3.86
C ARG A 196 -13.48 -5.98 -2.34
N ALA A 197 -12.36 -5.74 -1.68
CA ALA A 197 -12.42 -5.19 -0.33
C ALA A 197 -13.14 -3.86 -0.46
N GLY A 198 -14.43 -3.82 -0.09
CA GLY A 198 -15.21 -2.59 -0.11
C GLY A 198 -14.42 -1.52 0.62
N GLU A 199 -14.01 -0.49 -0.13
CA GLU A 199 -13.44 0.78 0.33
C GLU A 199 -12.76 0.72 1.71
N ALA A 200 -11.79 -0.17 1.88
CA ALA A 200 -10.96 -0.18 3.08
C ALA A 200 -10.07 1.05 3.02
N ARG A 201 -10.64 2.23 3.31
CA ARG A 201 -9.88 3.46 3.49
C ARG A 201 -8.74 3.13 4.43
N ALA A 202 -7.51 3.44 4.03
CA ALA A 202 -6.44 3.60 4.98
C ALA A 202 -6.94 4.59 6.03
N VAL A 203 -7.48 4.07 7.14
CA VAL A 203 -7.82 4.91 8.27
C VAL A 203 -6.46 5.38 8.74
N ALA A 204 -6.23 6.68 8.58
CA ALA A 204 -5.26 7.39 9.37
C ALA A 204 -5.65 7.14 10.83
N GLY A 205 -5.17 6.02 11.38
CA GLY A 205 -5.02 5.88 12.81
C GLY A 205 -4.23 7.08 13.28
N THR A 206 -4.48 7.48 14.52
CA THR A 206 -3.82 8.56 15.27
C THR A 206 -2.32 8.31 15.40
N ASP A 207 -1.63 8.27 14.27
CA ASP A 207 -0.27 7.79 14.13
C ASP A 207 0.73 8.93 14.34
N PRO A 208 1.93 8.59 14.85
CA PRO A 208 3.05 9.51 14.97
C PRO A 208 3.34 10.22 13.64
N PRO A 209 4.07 11.35 13.66
CA PRO A 209 4.22 12.25 12.52
C PRO A 209 4.76 11.53 11.27
N ARG A 210 3.85 11.24 10.34
CA ARG A 210 4.16 10.54 9.09
C ARG A 210 4.75 11.49 8.06
N LEU A 211 5.68 10.98 7.26
CA LEU A 211 5.99 11.57 5.96
C LEU A 211 4.71 11.53 5.12
N LYS A 212 4.22 12.70 4.70
CA LYS A 212 3.07 12.76 3.77
C LYS A 212 3.60 13.10 2.39
N LEU A 213 3.50 12.17 1.46
CA LEU A 213 3.75 12.48 0.06
C LEU A 213 2.74 13.54 -0.36
N ARG A 214 3.20 14.73 -0.76
CA ARG A 214 2.33 15.73 -1.39
C ARG A 214 1.79 15.14 -2.67
N ASP A 215 0.67 15.67 -3.19
CA ASP A 215 0.03 15.14 -4.40
C ASP A 215 1.07 14.96 -5.53
N PRO A 216 1.48 13.72 -5.82
CA PRO A 216 2.59 13.45 -6.72
C PRO A 216 2.24 13.71 -8.18
N LEU A 217 0.93 13.76 -8.51
CA LEU A 217 0.44 14.02 -9.86
C LEU A 217 0.27 15.52 -10.12
N ALA A 218 0.13 16.33 -9.07
CA ALA A 218 0.07 17.79 -9.17
C ALA A 218 1.46 18.46 -9.13
N GLN A 219 2.50 17.72 -8.77
CA GLN A 219 3.88 18.20 -8.71
C GLN A 219 4.53 18.09 -10.09
N ARG A 220 4.89 19.24 -10.68
CA ARG A 220 5.57 19.33 -11.97
C ARG A 220 7.07 19.10 -11.83
#